data_AF-A0A5S3WMT4-F1
#
_entry.id   AF-A0A5S3WMT4-F1
#
_cell.length_a   1.000
_cell.length_b   1.000
_cell.length_c   1.000
_cell.angle_alpha   90.00
_cell.angle_beta   90.00
_cell.angle_gamma   90.00
#
_symmetry.space_group_name_H-M   'P 1'
#
loop_
_entity.id
_entity.type
_entity.pdbx_description
1 polymer ?
#
loop_
_entity_poly.entity_id
_entity_poly.type
_entity_poly.pdbx_seq_one_letter_code
_entity_poly.pdbx_strand_id
1 'polypeptide(L)'
;KTHEIINENLHRSPMYSGVIEGIGPRYCPSIEDKIVRFADKDKHQIFVEPEGLTSYELYPNGISTSLPFDVQMQIVNSIAGFEQAHICRPG
;
A
#
# COMPACT_ATOMS: atom_id res chain seq x y z
N LYS A 1 6.73 7.13 -9.70
CA LYS A 1 5.89 7.84 -8.69
C LYS A 1 5.48 6.97 -7.50
N THR A 2 4.54 6.01 -7.60
CA THR A 2 4.10 5.23 -6.42
C THR A 2 5.27 4.49 -5.73
N HIS A 3 6.13 3.84 -6.50
CA HIS A 3 7.32 3.16 -5.97
C HIS A 3 8.30 4.14 -5.31
N GLU A 4 8.45 5.36 -5.86
CA GLU A 4 9.31 6.41 -5.27
C GLU A 4 8.80 6.83 -3.90
N ILE A 5 7.50 7.15 -3.78
CA ILE A 5 6.86 7.54 -2.51
C ILE A 5 7.11 6.47 -1.43
N ILE A 6 6.93 5.19 -1.80
CA ILE A 6 7.14 4.08 -0.88
C ILE A 6 8.60 3.96 -0.48
N ASN A 7 9.53 3.97 -1.44
CA ASN A 7 10.96 3.88 -1.20
C ASN A 7 11.48 5.00 -0.28
N GLU A 8 11.03 6.24 -0.49
CA GLU A 8 11.39 7.40 0.34
C GLU A 8 10.90 7.25 1.79
N ASN A 9 9.79 6.52 2.00
CA ASN A 9 9.16 6.36 3.31
C ASN A 9 9.36 4.98 3.95
N LEU A 10 10.16 4.08 3.35
CA LEU A 10 10.40 2.72 3.89
C LEU A 10 10.84 2.73 5.34
N HIS A 11 11.72 3.65 5.73
CA HIS A 11 12.23 3.82 7.08
C HIS A 11 11.15 4.13 8.14
N ARG A 12 9.96 4.56 7.70
CA ARG A 12 8.80 4.86 8.56
C ARG A 12 7.86 3.68 8.73
N SER A 13 8.04 2.60 7.96
CA SER A 13 7.25 1.38 8.14
C SER A 13 7.75 0.64 9.40
N PRO A 14 6.85 0.24 10.32
CA PRO A 14 7.20 -0.58 11.48
C PRO A 14 7.96 -1.87 11.13
N MET A 15 7.73 -2.41 9.93
CA MET A 15 8.44 -3.58 9.39
C MET A 15 9.92 -3.33 9.13
N TYR A 16 10.28 -2.09 8.78
CA TYR A 16 11.63 -1.70 8.39
C TYR A 16 12.31 -0.79 9.44
N SER A 17 11.56 -0.18 10.34
CA SER A 17 12.07 0.66 11.43
C SER A 17 12.58 -0.16 12.63
N GLY A 18 12.58 -1.49 12.55
CA GLY A 18 13.04 -2.39 13.61
C GLY A 18 12.07 -2.50 14.81
N VAL A 19 10.83 -2.02 14.68
CA VAL A 19 9.80 -2.12 15.73
C VAL A 19 9.14 -3.51 15.72
N ILE A 20 9.11 -4.15 14.55
CA ILE A 20 8.56 -5.50 14.37
C ILE A 20 9.71 -6.45 14.04
N GLU A 21 9.98 -7.43 14.92
CA GLU A 21 11.01 -8.47 14.71
C GLU A 21 10.52 -9.65 13.82
N GLY A 22 9.31 -9.58 13.29
CA GLY A 22 8.67 -10.63 12.50
C GLY A 22 8.95 -10.52 11.01
N ILE A 23 9.27 -11.66 10.37
CA ILE A 23 9.30 -11.77 8.91
C ILE A 23 7.86 -11.63 8.40
N GLY A 24 7.59 -10.63 7.56
CA GLY A 24 6.26 -10.40 6.98
C GLY A 24 5.71 -11.65 6.26
N PRO A 25 4.39 -11.74 6.03
CA PRO A 25 3.76 -12.93 5.47
C PRO A 25 4.44 -13.35 4.16
N ARG A 26 4.77 -14.65 4.04
CA ARG A 26 5.54 -15.16 2.89
C ARG A 26 4.81 -14.96 1.55
N TYR A 27 3.48 -15.09 1.55
CA TYR A 27 2.65 -15.13 0.34
C TYR A 27 1.79 -13.87 0.12
N CYS A 28 1.56 -13.08 1.18
CA CYS A 28 0.82 -11.82 1.11
C CYS A 28 1.66 -10.70 1.73
N PRO A 29 2.79 -10.31 1.12
CA PRO A 29 3.61 -9.22 1.62
C PRO A 29 2.83 -7.90 1.54
N SER A 30 3.15 -6.96 2.44
CA SER A 30 2.70 -5.58 2.30
C SER A 30 3.28 -4.96 1.02
N ILE A 31 2.67 -3.88 0.53
CA ILE A 31 3.11 -3.23 -0.71
C ILE A 31 4.55 -2.73 -0.60
N GLU A 32 4.95 -2.24 0.57
CA GLU A 32 6.34 -1.85 0.84
C GLU A 32 7.32 -3.03 0.71
N ASP A 33 6.95 -4.21 1.23
CA ASP A 33 7.79 -5.41 1.12
C ASP A 33 7.79 -6.00 -0.29
N LYS A 34 6.65 -5.92 -0.99
CA LYS A 34 6.53 -6.32 -2.39
C LYS A 34 7.44 -5.49 -3.30
N ILE A 35 7.51 -4.18 -3.09
CA ILE A 35 8.36 -3.28 -3.89
C ILE A 35 9.84 -3.55 -3.62
N VAL A 36 10.23 -3.82 -2.37
CA VAL A 36 11.63 -4.16 -2.03
C VAL A 36 12.02 -5.51 -2.64
N ARG A 37 11.17 -6.54 -2.51
CA ARG A 37 11.47 -7.90 -3.00
C ARG A 37 11.45 -8.01 -4.52
N PHE A 38 10.59 -7.27 -5.18
CA PHE A 38 10.38 -7.32 -6.63
C PHE A 38 10.72 -5.98 -7.29
N ALA A 39 11.88 -5.43 -6.94
CA ALA A 39 12.34 -4.11 -7.39
C ALA A 39 12.58 -4.02 -8.90
N ASP A 40 12.68 -5.16 -9.61
CA ASP A 40 12.75 -5.22 -11.08
C ASP A 40 11.41 -4.92 -11.76
N LYS A 41 10.29 -4.95 -11.01
CA LYS A 41 8.96 -4.68 -11.53
C LYS A 41 8.69 -3.18 -11.59
N ASP A 42 8.29 -2.75 -12.77
CA ASP A 42 7.84 -1.40 -13.10
C ASP A 42 6.43 -1.10 -12.60
N LYS A 43 5.60 -2.14 -12.39
CA LYS A 43 4.23 -2.02 -11.90
C LYS A 43 3.76 -3.25 -11.13
N HIS A 44 2.77 -3.03 -10.25
CA HIS A 44 2.03 -4.07 -9.57
C HIS A 44 0.54 -3.88 -9.82
N GLN A 45 -0.15 -4.96 -10.25
CA GLN A 45 -1.58 -4.94 -10.42
C GLN A 45 -2.29 -4.87 -9.06
N ILE A 46 -3.37 -4.09 -9.02
CA ILE A 46 -4.31 -4.00 -7.91
C ILE A 46 -5.71 -4.37 -8.43
N PHE A 47 -6.56 -4.86 -7.53
CA PHE A 47 -7.97 -5.10 -7.82
C PHE A 47 -8.81 -4.15 -6.97
N VAL A 48 -9.80 -3.53 -7.60
CA VAL A 48 -10.75 -2.65 -6.91
C VAL A 48 -12.00 -3.46 -6.63
N GLU A 49 -12.20 -3.84 -5.38
CA GLU A 49 -13.27 -4.76 -4.96
C GLU A 49 -14.33 -3.98 -4.17
N PRO A 50 -15.60 -3.97 -4.59
CA PRO A 50 -16.68 -3.39 -3.76
C PRO A 50 -16.85 -4.17 -2.46
N GLU A 51 -16.89 -3.49 -1.32
CA GLU A 51 -17.07 -4.18 -0.03
C GLU A 51 -18.50 -4.70 0.20
N GLY A 52 -19.47 -4.22 -0.58
CA GLY A 52 -20.85 -4.70 -0.50
C GLY A 52 -21.76 -4.07 -1.54
N LEU A 53 -22.98 -4.61 -1.66
CA LEU A 53 -23.98 -4.14 -2.63
C LEU A 53 -24.53 -2.74 -2.30
N THR A 54 -24.44 -2.32 -1.05
CA THR A 54 -25.01 -1.07 -0.54
C THR A 54 -23.96 -0.12 0.04
N SER A 55 -22.69 -0.52 0.04
CA SER A 55 -21.58 0.31 0.51
C SER A 55 -20.97 1.09 -0.65
N TYR A 56 -20.47 2.28 -0.36
CA TYR A 56 -19.62 3.04 -1.28
C TYR A 56 -18.13 2.77 -1.03
N GLU A 57 -17.80 1.99 -0.01
CA GLU A 57 -16.42 1.62 0.31
C GLU A 57 -15.88 0.61 -0.72
N LEU A 58 -14.64 0.85 -1.13
CA LEU A 58 -13.89 0.02 -2.07
C LEU A 58 -12.65 -0.51 -1.36
N TYR A 59 -12.39 -1.80 -1.50
CA TYR A 59 -11.17 -2.44 -1.04
C TYR A 59 -10.16 -2.53 -2.19
N PRO A 60 -9.07 -1.74 -2.17
CA PRO A 60 -8.00 -1.82 -3.16
C PRO A 60 -7.06 -2.98 -2.82
N ASN A 61 -7.42 -4.19 -3.24
CA ASN A 61 -6.64 -5.38 -3.00
C ASN A 61 -5.27 -5.29 -3.70
N GLY A 62 -4.20 -5.49 -2.92
CA GLY A 62 -2.81 -5.43 -3.39
C GLY A 62 -2.00 -4.25 -2.87
N ILE A 63 -2.58 -3.34 -2.07
CA ILE A 63 -1.86 -2.19 -1.47
C ILE A 63 -1.86 -2.19 0.07
N SER A 64 -2.04 -3.35 0.72
CA SER A 64 -1.94 -3.47 2.18
C SER A 64 -0.60 -2.92 2.67
N THR A 65 -0.61 -2.08 3.70
CA THR A 65 0.59 -1.34 4.14
C THR A 65 0.55 -1.05 5.63
N SER A 66 1.73 -0.89 6.22
CA SER A 66 1.91 -0.41 7.59
C SER A 66 2.44 1.03 7.66
N LEU A 67 2.52 1.71 6.51
CA LEU A 67 3.04 3.06 6.42
C LEU A 67 2.11 4.08 7.09
N PRO A 68 2.64 5.22 7.59
CA PRO A 68 1.83 6.27 8.18
C PRO A 68 0.75 6.81 7.23
N PHE A 69 -0.38 7.25 7.78
CA PHE A 69 -1.56 7.69 7.01
C PHE A 69 -1.27 8.76 5.95
N ASP A 70 -0.39 9.72 6.24
CA ASP A 70 0.04 10.74 5.28
C ASP A 70 0.68 10.13 4.04
N VAL A 71 1.46 9.05 4.22
CA VAL A 71 2.09 8.30 3.14
C VAL A 71 1.05 7.42 2.43
N GLN A 72 0.13 6.79 3.17
CA GLN A 72 -0.95 6.01 2.57
C GLN A 72 -1.77 6.87 1.58
N MET A 73 -2.11 8.10 1.97
CA MET A 73 -2.84 9.03 1.10
C MET A 73 -2.05 9.39 -0.15
N GLN A 74 -0.73 9.60 -0.04
CA GLN A 74 0.14 9.86 -1.19
C GLN A 74 0.21 8.65 -2.14
N ILE A 75 0.31 7.43 -1.58
CA ILE A 75 0.30 6.18 -2.35
C ILE A 75 -1.01 6.06 -3.12
N VAL A 76 -2.14 6.16 -2.41
CA VAL A 76 -3.49 6.05 -3.01
C VAL A 76 -3.68 7.07 -4.13
N ASN A 77 -3.39 8.35 -3.89
CA ASN A 77 -3.56 9.40 -4.88
C ASN A 77 -2.55 9.35 -6.04
N SER A 78 -1.54 8.49 -5.97
CA SER A 78 -0.59 8.26 -7.07
C SER A 78 -1.04 7.15 -8.04
N ILE A 79 -2.07 6.38 -7.67
CA ILE A 79 -2.65 5.31 -8.49
C ILE A 79 -3.57 5.94 -9.53
N ALA A 80 -3.46 5.49 -10.78
CA ALA A 80 -4.30 5.98 -11.87
C ALA A 80 -5.78 5.73 -11.59
N GLY A 81 -6.60 6.78 -11.69
CA GLY A 81 -8.03 6.76 -11.37
C GLY A 81 -8.37 7.03 -9.90
N PHE A 82 -7.36 7.13 -9.03
CA PHE A 82 -7.52 7.36 -7.59
C PHE A 82 -6.97 8.73 -7.17
N GLU A 83 -6.71 9.63 -8.12
CA GLU A 83 -6.04 10.92 -7.88
C GLU A 83 -6.76 11.81 -6.86
N GLN A 84 -8.08 11.62 -6.71
CA GLN A 84 -8.95 12.33 -5.76
C GLN A 84 -9.67 11.35 -4.80
N ALA A 85 -9.16 10.14 -4.65
CA ALA A 85 -9.74 9.16 -3.74
C ALA A 85 -9.64 9.63 -2.29
N HIS A 86 -10.61 9.23 -1.47
CA HIS A 86 -10.63 9.53 -0.04
C HIS A 86 -10.52 8.22 0.73
N ILE A 87 -9.59 8.16 1.67
CA ILE A 87 -9.42 7.00 2.53
C ILE A 87 -10.47 7.06 3.64
N CYS A 88 -11.43 6.12 3.61
CA CYS A 88 -12.46 6.00 4.64
C CYS A 88 -11.90 5.37 5.93
N ARG A 89 -10.97 4.42 5.77
CA ARG A 89 -10.30 3.70 6.86
C ARG A 89 -8.82 3.53 6.52
N PRO A 90 -7.88 3.93 7.39
CA PRO A 90 -6.46 3.71 7.16
C PRO A 90 -6.15 2.20 7.17
N GLY A 91 -5.22 1.82 6.30
CA GLY A 91 -4.69 0.45 6.17
C GLY A 91 -3.69 0.08 7.24
#